data_AF-A0A9D7GYY2-F1
#
_entry.id   AF-A0A9D7GYY2-F1
#
_cell.length_a   1.000
_cell.length_b   1.000
_cell.length_c   1.000
_cell.angle_alpha   90.00
_cell.angle_beta   90.00
_cell.angle_gamma   90.00
#
_symmetry.space_group_name_H-M   'P 1'
#
loop_
_entity.id
_entity.type
_entity.pdbx_description
1 polymer ?
#
loop_
_entity_poly.entity_id
_entity_poly.type
_entity_poly.pdbx_seq_one_letter_code
_entity_poly.pdbx_strand_id
1 'polypeptide(L)'
;MPTCPTCRTRYADGVDTCTADGDLLLPDQAFTGVDAELEEGRVVGEYRIEAKIGSGGFGTVYRAVHPLIGKAAAIKVLGRQYSGDPQMVARFIAEARAVNQIRHRHIIDIFAFGSLDDGRQYFVMELLEGMTLDAYLKRKGGRLAPE
;
A
#
# COMPACT_ATOMS: atom_id res chain seq x y z
N MET A 1 -13.39 -20.08 10.54
CA MET A 1 -14.25 -19.48 9.52
C MET A 1 -13.45 -19.30 8.23
N PRO A 2 -13.91 -19.90 7.13
CA PRO A 2 -13.36 -19.66 5.80
C PRO A 2 -14.02 -18.43 5.13
N THR A 3 -13.26 -17.68 4.36
CA THR A 3 -13.65 -16.45 3.66
C THR A 3 -13.39 -16.60 2.16
N CYS A 4 -14.33 -16.09 1.35
CA CYS A 4 -14.13 -16.06 -0.09
C CYS A 4 -13.04 -15.04 -0.47
N PRO A 5 -12.04 -15.40 -1.30
CA PRO A 5 -11.00 -14.48 -1.75
C PRO A 5 -11.51 -13.34 -2.63
N THR A 6 -12.64 -13.54 -3.30
CA THR A 6 -13.20 -12.61 -4.29
C THR A 6 -14.25 -11.69 -3.69
N CYS A 7 -15.33 -12.22 -3.09
CA CYS A 7 -16.40 -11.40 -2.52
C CYS A 7 -16.22 -11.06 -1.02
N ARG A 8 -15.26 -11.68 -0.34
CA ARG A 8 -14.96 -11.52 1.11
C ARG A 8 -16.09 -11.92 2.07
N THR A 9 -17.11 -12.62 1.61
CA THR A 9 -18.12 -13.20 2.51
C THR A 9 -17.45 -14.24 3.42
N ARG A 10 -17.70 -14.11 4.72
CA ARG A 10 -17.32 -15.10 5.73
C ARG A 10 -18.37 -16.21 5.78
N TYR A 11 -17.92 -17.44 5.81
CA TYR A 11 -18.78 -18.61 5.90
C TYR A 11 -18.54 -19.34 7.22
N ALA A 12 -19.52 -20.18 7.59
CA ALA A 12 -19.37 -21.13 8.68
C ALA A 12 -18.33 -22.21 8.32
N ASP A 13 -17.73 -22.84 9.32
CA ASP A 13 -16.79 -23.94 9.10
C ASP A 13 -17.47 -25.13 8.42
N GLY A 14 -16.80 -25.75 7.44
CA GLY A 14 -17.34 -26.85 6.62
C GLY A 14 -17.96 -26.43 5.28
N VAL A 15 -17.91 -25.14 4.92
CA VAL A 15 -18.18 -24.66 3.57
C VAL A 15 -16.83 -24.47 2.85
N ASP A 16 -16.69 -25.07 1.68
CA ASP A 16 -15.42 -25.06 0.93
C ASP A 16 -15.47 -24.15 -0.31
N THR A 17 -16.67 -23.73 -0.74
CA THR A 17 -16.88 -22.91 -1.95
C THR A 17 -17.85 -21.77 -1.71
N CYS A 18 -17.56 -20.62 -2.29
CA CYS A 18 -18.37 -19.42 -2.22
C CYS A 18 -19.67 -19.59 -3.01
N THR A 19 -20.78 -19.20 -2.41
CA THR A 19 -22.10 -19.27 -3.04
C THR A 19 -22.39 -18.12 -4.01
N ALA A 20 -21.56 -17.07 -4.03
CA ALA A 20 -21.76 -15.89 -4.87
C ALA A 20 -20.97 -15.97 -6.19
N ASP A 21 -19.73 -16.46 -6.15
CA ASP A 21 -18.80 -16.45 -7.28
C ASP A 21 -18.21 -17.84 -7.59
N GLY A 22 -18.43 -18.84 -6.74
CA GLY A 22 -17.97 -20.22 -6.95
C GLY A 22 -16.52 -20.49 -6.54
N ASP A 23 -15.82 -19.50 -5.99
CA ASP A 23 -14.42 -19.64 -5.61
C ASP A 23 -14.21 -20.50 -4.36
N LEU A 24 -13.06 -21.18 -4.27
CA LEU A 24 -12.64 -21.90 -3.07
C LEU A 24 -12.45 -20.93 -1.91
N LEU A 25 -13.10 -21.22 -0.78
CA LEU A 25 -12.98 -20.43 0.42
C LEU A 25 -11.62 -20.70 1.09
N LEU A 26 -10.93 -19.63 1.49
CA LEU A 26 -9.65 -19.72 2.20
C LEU A 26 -9.87 -19.49 3.69
N PRO A 27 -9.09 -20.11 4.59
CA PRO A 27 -9.19 -19.83 6.02
C PRO A 27 -9.01 -18.33 6.28
N ASP A 28 -9.75 -17.76 7.24
CA ASP A 28 -9.66 -16.33 7.60
C ASP A 28 -8.21 -15.85 7.78
N GLN A 29 -7.34 -16.73 8.27
CA GLN A 29 -5.90 -16.49 8.46
C GLN A 29 -5.14 -16.13 7.17
N ALA A 30 -5.61 -16.57 6.01
CA ALA A 30 -5.08 -16.15 4.71
C ALA A 30 -5.33 -14.65 4.44
N PHE A 31 -6.36 -14.07 5.05
CA PHE A 31 -6.73 -12.65 4.94
C PHE A 31 -6.32 -11.83 6.17
N THR A 32 -6.13 -12.46 7.33
CA THR A 32 -5.61 -11.83 8.54
C THR A 32 -4.10 -11.94 8.67
N GLY A 33 -3.39 -12.31 7.60
CA GLY A 33 -1.94 -12.33 7.60
C GLY A 33 -1.46 -10.95 8.02
N VAL A 34 -0.87 -10.86 9.21
CA VAL A 34 -0.14 -9.68 9.67
C VAL A 34 0.69 -9.22 8.48
N ASP A 35 0.46 -8.00 7.99
CA ASP A 35 1.28 -7.44 6.92
C ASP A 35 2.72 -7.61 7.39
N ALA A 36 3.46 -8.56 6.82
CA ALA A 36 4.86 -8.72 7.13
C ALA A 36 5.50 -7.42 6.68
N GLU A 37 5.79 -6.56 7.66
CA GLU A 37 6.41 -5.28 7.42
C GLU A 37 7.72 -5.52 6.69
N LEU A 38 8.05 -4.66 5.74
CA LEU A 38 9.32 -4.77 5.07
C LEU A 38 10.41 -4.41 6.07
N GLU A 39 11.30 -5.35 6.35
CA GLU A 39 12.44 -5.13 7.23
C GLU A 39 13.42 -4.12 6.61
N GLU A 40 14.09 -3.36 7.47
CA GLU A 40 15.20 -2.50 7.06
C GLU A 40 16.27 -3.33 6.35
N GLY A 41 16.79 -2.81 5.24
CA GLY A 41 17.74 -3.52 4.40
C GLY A 41 17.11 -4.42 3.32
N ARG A 42 15.82 -4.73 3.38
CA ARG A 42 15.12 -5.44 2.29
C ARG A 42 15.21 -4.63 1.00
N VAL A 43 15.46 -5.31 -0.12
CA VAL A 43 15.45 -4.69 -1.45
C VAL A 43 14.08 -4.83 -2.09
N VAL A 44 13.56 -3.73 -2.63
CA VAL A 44 12.31 -3.65 -3.37
C VAL A 44 12.57 -2.89 -4.67
N GLY A 45 12.48 -3.59 -5.80
CA GLY A 45 12.99 -3.08 -7.08
C GLY A 45 14.48 -2.75 -6.96
N GLU A 46 14.84 -1.50 -7.24
CA GLU A 46 16.22 -1.00 -7.17
C GLU A 46 16.54 -0.29 -5.84
N TYR A 47 15.61 -0.29 -4.88
CA TYR A 47 15.70 0.49 -3.67
C TYR A 47 15.82 -0.40 -2.43
N ARG A 48 16.62 0.04 -1.47
CA ARG A 48 16.76 -0.61 -0.16
C ARG A 48 15.90 0.11 0.87
N ILE A 49 15.06 -0.62 1.58
CA ILE A 49 14.21 -0.09 2.65
C ILE A 49 15.08 0.44 3.79
N GLU A 50 14.79 1.65 4.25
CA GLU A 50 15.45 2.28 5.41
C GLU A 50 14.55 2.29 6.64
N ALA A 51 13.26 2.60 6.49
CA ALA A 51 12.31 2.64 7.59
C ALA A 51 10.86 2.67 7.10
N LYS A 52 9.92 2.22 7.93
CA LYS A 52 8.49 2.51 7.76
C LYS A 52 8.20 3.97 8.13
N ILE A 53 7.56 4.72 7.24
CA ILE A 53 7.25 6.15 7.45
C ILE A 53 5.76 6.46 7.54
N GLY A 54 4.90 5.49 7.20
CA GLY A 54 3.46 5.65 7.38
C GLY A 54 2.70 4.37 7.09
N SER A 55 1.50 4.27 7.64
CA SER A 55 0.53 3.23 7.32
C SER A 55 -0.84 3.85 7.18
N GLY A 56 -1.60 3.40 6.19
CA GLY A 56 -2.98 3.82 5.97
C GLY A 56 -3.86 2.62 5.61
N GLY A 57 -5.14 2.88 5.36
CA GLY A 57 -6.11 1.81 5.11
C GLY A 57 -5.80 0.91 3.91
N PHE A 58 -5.04 1.38 2.92
CA PHE A 58 -4.72 0.63 1.70
C PHE A 58 -3.32 0.01 1.68
N GLY A 59 -2.48 0.28 2.68
CA GLY A 59 -1.11 -0.21 2.66
C GLY A 59 -0.14 0.59 3.52
N THR A 60 1.13 0.26 3.35
CA THR A 60 2.23 0.81 4.16
C THR A 60 3.20 1.57 3.26
N VAL A 61 3.71 2.70 3.73
CA VAL A 61 4.70 3.53 3.04
C VAL A 61 6.02 3.43 3.78
N TYR A 62 7.08 3.16 3.02
CA TYR A 62 8.44 3.02 3.51
C TYR A 62 9.33 4.10 2.89
N ARG A 63 10.28 4.61 3.67
CA ARG A 63 11.43 5.33 3.14
C ARG A 63 12.42 4.30 2.62
N ALA A 64 12.99 4.57 1.46
CA ALA A 64 13.98 3.74 0.83
C ALA A 64 15.04 4.58 0.13
N VAL A 65 16.18 3.97 -0.16
CA VAL A 65 17.30 4.61 -0.86
C VAL A 65 17.80 3.75 -2.00
N HIS A 66 18.06 4.36 -3.15
CA HIS A 66 18.75 3.68 -4.24
C HIS A 66 20.24 3.52 -3.84
N PRO A 67 20.77 2.29 -3.69
CA PRO A 67 22.07 2.07 -3.06
C PRO A 67 23.24 2.62 -3.89
N LEU A 68 23.12 2.67 -5.23
CA LEU A 68 24.19 3.19 -6.09
C LEU A 68 24.29 4.72 -6.13
N ILE A 69 23.16 5.43 -6.23
CA ILE A 69 23.13 6.88 -6.45
C ILE A 69 22.71 7.68 -5.21
N GLY A 70 22.33 7.01 -4.12
CA GLY A 70 21.91 7.65 -2.87
C GLY A 70 20.57 8.39 -2.94
N LYS A 71 19.79 8.22 -4.02
CA LYS A 71 18.49 8.89 -4.18
C LYS A 71 17.47 8.30 -3.21
N ALA A 72 16.92 9.13 -2.33
CA ALA A 72 15.82 8.76 -1.44
C ALA A 72 14.49 8.69 -2.20
N ALA A 73 13.64 7.74 -1.81
CA ALA A 73 12.31 7.54 -2.37
C ALA A 73 11.34 7.06 -1.28
N ALA A 74 10.04 7.21 -1.55
CA ALA A 74 8.99 6.57 -0.79
C ALA A 74 8.44 5.38 -1.59
N ILE A 75 8.22 4.25 -0.92
CA ILE A 75 7.64 3.05 -1.52
C ILE A 75 6.33 2.74 -0.81
N LYS A 76 5.21 2.84 -1.54
CA LYS A 76 3.90 2.42 -1.04
C LYS A 76 3.68 0.97 -1.45
N VAL A 77 3.39 0.11 -0.48
CA VAL A 77 3.11 -1.32 -0.66
C VAL A 77 1.66 -1.58 -0.31
N LEU A 78 0.92 -2.20 -1.22
CA LEU A 78 -0.46 -2.63 -1.02
C LEU A 78 -0.51 -3.73 0.05
N GLY A 79 -1.44 -3.59 1.00
CA GLY A 79 -1.64 -4.60 2.05
C GLY A 79 -1.97 -5.99 1.47
N ARG A 80 -1.51 -7.05 2.13
CA ARG A 80 -1.69 -8.43 1.64
C ARG A 80 -3.17 -8.80 1.45
N GLN A 81 -4.01 -8.34 2.38
CA GLN A 81 -5.48 -8.49 2.36
C GLN A 81 -6.16 -7.90 1.11
N TYR A 82 -5.48 -7.01 0.38
CA TYR A 82 -6.00 -6.38 -0.84
C TYR A 82 -5.35 -6.91 -2.11
N SER A 83 -4.27 -7.70 -2.00
CA SER A 83 -3.49 -8.13 -3.16
C SER A 83 -4.21 -9.18 -4.00
N GLY A 84 -5.13 -9.94 -3.40
CA GLY A 84 -5.99 -10.89 -4.11
C GLY A 84 -7.28 -10.30 -4.69
N ASP A 85 -7.59 -9.03 -4.41
CA ASP A 85 -8.82 -8.38 -4.88
C ASP A 85 -8.52 -7.52 -6.12
N PRO A 86 -8.98 -7.93 -7.32
CA PRO A 86 -8.70 -7.21 -8.56
C PRO A 86 -9.19 -5.78 -8.56
N GLN A 87 -10.30 -5.46 -7.86
CA GLN A 87 -10.82 -4.10 -7.79
C GLN A 87 -9.89 -3.19 -6.96
N MET A 88 -9.33 -3.74 -5.88
CA MET A 88 -8.42 -3.00 -5.02
C MET A 88 -7.07 -2.79 -5.69
N VAL A 89 -6.55 -3.80 -6.38
CA VAL A 89 -5.36 -3.68 -7.24
C VAL A 89 -5.60 -2.64 -8.33
N ALA A 90 -6.75 -2.67 -9.01
CA ALA A 90 -7.10 -1.69 -10.03
C ALA A 90 -7.16 -0.25 -9.47
N ARG A 91 -7.72 -0.05 -8.27
CA ARG A 91 -7.71 1.25 -7.58
C ARG A 91 -6.30 1.73 -7.26
N PHE A 92 -5.44 0.83 -6.78
CA PHE A 92 -4.04 1.14 -6.49
C PHE A 92 -3.27 1.57 -7.75
N ILE A 93 -3.48 0.87 -8.86
CA ILE A 93 -2.91 1.23 -10.16
C ILE A 93 -3.50 2.55 -10.68
N ALA A 94 -4.80 2.77 -10.50
CA ALA A 94 -5.47 4.00 -10.92
C ALA A 94 -4.95 5.23 -10.16
N GLU A 95 -4.70 5.11 -8.85
CA GLU A 95 -4.05 6.15 -8.04
C GLU A 95 -2.70 6.53 -8.65
N ALA A 96 -1.86 5.53 -8.94
CA ALA A 96 -0.54 5.77 -9.53
C ALA A 96 -0.61 6.42 -10.92
N ARG A 97 -1.57 5.98 -11.76
CA ARG A 97 -1.77 6.56 -13.10
C ARG A 97 -2.28 7.99 -13.05
N ALA A 98 -3.19 8.30 -12.12
CA ALA A 98 -3.76 9.63 -12.00
C ALA A 98 -2.69 10.67 -11.64
N VAL A 99 -1.79 10.30 -10.73
CA VAL A 99 -0.63 11.13 -10.36
C VAL A 99 0.26 11.42 -11.57
N ASN A 100 0.63 10.39 -12.34
CA ASN A 100 1.51 10.56 -13.50
C ASN A 100 0.86 11.28 -14.70
N GLN A 101 -0.47 11.39 -14.76
CA GLN A 101 -1.17 12.16 -15.79
C GLN A 101 -1.04 13.68 -15.55
N ILE A 102 -0.80 14.10 -14.30
CA ILE A 102 -0.74 15.52 -13.94
C ILE A 102 0.69 15.87 -13.54
N ARG A 103 1.45 16.41 -14.49
CA ARG A 103 2.79 16.93 -14.21
C ARG A 103 2.71 18.33 -13.64
N HIS A 104 2.86 18.45 -12.32
CA HIS A 104 2.84 19.74 -11.63
C HIS A 104 3.78 19.74 -10.43
N ARG A 105 4.47 20.86 -10.17
CA ARG A 105 5.40 21.05 -9.03
C ARG A 105 4.80 20.89 -7.61
N HIS A 106 3.51 20.60 -7.51
CA HIS A 106 2.77 20.43 -6.25
C HIS A 106 2.09 19.05 -6.18
N ILE A 107 2.40 18.18 -7.13
CA ILE A 107 1.97 16.79 -7.19
C ILE A 107 3.26 15.97 -7.28
N ILE A 108 3.35 14.95 -6.45
CA ILE A 108 4.53 14.09 -6.43
C ILE A 108 4.62 13.28 -7.72
N ASP A 109 5.82 12.91 -8.14
CA ASP A 109 6.00 11.98 -9.25
C ASP A 109 6.06 10.51 -8.78
N ILE A 110 5.54 9.60 -9.61
CA ILE A 110 5.66 8.14 -9.44
C ILE A 110 6.54 7.59 -10.55
N PHE A 111 7.66 7.00 -10.16
CA PHE A 111 8.73 6.62 -11.09
C PHE A 111 8.69 5.14 -11.48
N ALA A 112 8.16 4.27 -10.63
CA ALA A 112 8.13 2.83 -10.88
C ALA A 112 6.94 2.14 -10.22
N PHE A 113 6.54 1.01 -10.79
CA PHE A 113 5.52 0.11 -10.25
C PHE A 113 6.04 -1.32 -10.37
N GLY A 114 5.73 -2.18 -9.41
CA GLY A 114 6.16 -3.57 -9.42
C GLY A 114 5.38 -4.46 -8.46
N SER A 115 5.81 -5.71 -8.37
CA SER A 115 5.26 -6.71 -7.46
C SER A 115 6.38 -7.30 -6.59
N LEU A 116 6.10 -7.54 -5.32
CA LEU A 116 6.96 -8.28 -4.42
C LEU A 116 6.84 -9.79 -4.69
N ASP A 117 7.83 -10.56 -4.23
CA ASP A 117 7.83 -12.02 -4.32
C ASP A 117 6.66 -12.67 -3.57
N ASP A 118 6.08 -11.96 -2.60
CA ASP A 118 4.89 -12.37 -1.83
C ASP A 118 3.56 -12.00 -2.51
N GLY A 119 3.61 -11.46 -3.73
CA GLY A 119 2.45 -11.10 -4.56
C GLY A 119 1.89 -9.69 -4.33
N ARG A 120 2.36 -8.97 -3.29
CA ARG A 120 1.91 -7.60 -3.03
C ARG A 120 2.40 -6.64 -4.10
N GLN A 121 1.54 -5.71 -4.50
CA GLN A 121 1.89 -4.66 -5.44
C GLN A 121 2.54 -3.48 -4.72
N TYR A 122 3.47 -2.80 -5.38
CA TYR A 122 4.09 -1.58 -4.87
C TYR A 122 4.32 -0.55 -5.96
N PHE A 123 4.49 0.70 -5.56
CA PHE A 123 5.05 1.73 -6.43
C PHE A 123 6.07 2.60 -5.68
N VAL A 124 6.98 3.18 -6.46
CA VAL A 124 8.05 4.06 -5.99
C VAL A 124 7.72 5.49 -6.41
N MET A 125 7.77 6.40 -5.45
CA MET A 125 7.40 7.81 -5.62
C MET A 125 8.42 8.73 -4.95
N GLU A 126 8.28 10.03 -5.21
CA GLU A 126 9.06 11.05 -4.50
C GLU A 126 8.88 10.95 -2.99
N LEU A 127 9.99 11.06 -2.28
CA LEU A 127 9.96 11.22 -0.83
C LEU A 127 9.76 12.70 -0.50
N LEU A 128 8.68 13.02 0.20
CA LEU A 128 8.46 14.36 0.72
C LEU A 128 9.02 14.49 2.13
N GLU A 129 9.79 15.55 2.36
CA GLU A 129 10.25 15.94 3.69
C GLU A 129 9.30 17.00 4.26
N GLY A 130 8.69 16.69 5.40
CA GLY A 130 7.73 17.59 6.03
C GLY A 130 6.78 16.84 6.95
N MET A 131 5.59 17.43 7.15
CA MET A 131 4.53 16.82 7.94
C MET A 131 3.22 16.86 7.17
N THR A 132 2.33 15.91 7.46
CA THR A 132 0.98 15.92 6.91
C THR A 132 0.21 17.13 7.42
N LEU A 133 -0.77 17.59 6.63
CA LEU A 133 -1.65 18.67 7.06
C LEU A 133 -2.40 18.32 8.36
N ASP A 134 -2.82 17.05 8.52
CA ASP A 134 -3.45 16.57 9.76
C ASP A 134 -2.52 16.73 10.97
N ALA A 135 -1.25 16.32 10.86
CA ALA A 135 -0.27 16.50 11.91
C ALA A 135 -0.02 18.00 12.21
N TYR A 136 0.05 18.83 11.16
CA TYR A 136 0.18 20.27 11.29
C TYR A 136 -1.01 20.90 12.03
N LEU A 137 -2.24 20.54 11.65
CA LEU A 137 -3.48 21.03 12.26
C LEU A 137 -3.57 20.62 13.73
N LYS A 138 -3.27 19.36 14.05
CA LYS A 138 -3.22 18.87 15.45
C LYS A 138 -2.25 19.68 16.28
N ARG A 139 -1.08 20.02 15.73
CA ARG A 139 -0.08 20.87 16.40
C ARG A 139 -0.55 22.32 16.59
N LYS A 140 -1.47 22.81 15.75
CA LYS A 140 -1.96 24.21 15.75
C LYS A 140 -3.32 24.39 16.44
N GLY A 141 -3.87 23.37 17.09
CA GLY A 141 -5.17 23.46 17.78
C GLY A 141 -6.39 23.19 16.89
N GLY A 142 -6.20 22.48 15.78
CA GLY A 142 -7.27 21.93 14.95
C GLY A 142 -7.76 22.82 13.80
N ARG A 143 -7.25 24.05 13.67
CA ARG A 143 -7.60 24.97 12.58
C ARG A 143 -6.37 25.69 12.04
N LEU A 144 -6.40 26.00 10.74
CA LEU A 144 -5.49 27.00 10.18
C LEU A 144 -5.94 28.38 10.69
N ALA A 145 -4.98 29.23 11.05
CA ALA A 145 -5.29 30.63 11.32
C ALA A 145 -5.84 31.25 10.03
N PRO A 146 -6.92 32.04 10.09
CA PRO A 146 -7.26 32.91 8.97
C PRO A 146 -6.11 33.88 8.73
N GLU A 147 -5.81 34.15 7.46
CA GLU A 147 -4.87 35.19 7.04
C GLU A 147 -5.41 36.59 7.36
#